data_AF-A0A9N8W903-F1
#
_entry.id   AF-A0A9N8W903-F1
#
_cell.length_a   1.000
_cell.length_b   1.000
_cell.length_c   1.000
_cell.angle_alpha   90.00
_cell.angle_beta   90.00
_cell.angle_gamma   90.00
#
_symmetry.space_group_name_H-M   'P 1'
#
loop_
_entity.id
_entity.type
_entity.pdbx_description
1 polymer ?
#
loop_
_entity_poly.entity_id
_entity_poly.type
_entity_poly.pdbx_seq_one_letter_code
_entity_poly.pdbx_strand_id
1 'polypeptide(L)'
;QEWLLSTSGLSTGEYLNGTGFGCVYPNGYGINYLPGEHIFKFGIESKRSSSETNTKAFRESLLKALRDMRKVCEEVNGKYSEHNKL
;
A
#
# COMPACT_ATOMS: atom_id res chain seq x y z
N GLN A 1 4.59 -14.42 -18.59
CA GLN A 1 4.67 -13.81 -17.25
C GLN A 1 3.25 -13.46 -16.81
N GLU A 2 2.87 -13.80 -15.58
CA GLU A 2 1.54 -13.48 -15.01
C GLU A 2 1.69 -12.42 -13.93
N TRP A 3 0.89 -11.36 -14.01
CA TRP A 3 0.94 -10.21 -13.11
C TRP A 3 -0.22 -10.27 -12.12
N LEU A 4 -0.13 -11.20 -11.15
CA LEU A 4 -1.15 -11.34 -10.07
C LEU A 4 -1.22 -10.10 -9.18
N LEU A 5 -0.16 -9.29 -9.15
CA LEU A 5 -0.13 -7.99 -8.50
C LEU A 5 0.34 -6.94 -9.51
N SER A 6 -0.58 -6.15 -10.04
CA SER A 6 -0.29 -5.04 -10.94
C SER A 6 -0.40 -3.73 -10.16
N THR A 7 0.65 -2.90 -10.19
CA THR A 7 0.71 -1.67 -9.38
C THR A 7 1.15 -0.43 -10.16
N SER A 8 0.70 0.75 -9.73
CA SER A 8 1.17 2.03 -10.25
C SER A 8 1.18 3.13 -9.19
N GLY A 9 2.30 3.84 -9.07
CA GLY A 9 2.36 5.09 -8.32
C GLY A 9 1.85 6.25 -9.18
N LEU A 10 0.94 7.03 -8.63
CA LEU A 10 0.45 8.25 -9.26
C LEU A 10 1.09 9.46 -8.57
N SER A 11 1.30 10.54 -9.31
CA SER A 11 1.85 11.78 -8.76
C SER A 11 0.97 12.32 -7.63
N THR A 12 1.61 13.02 -6.71
CA THR A 12 1.01 13.63 -5.53
C THR A 12 -0.25 14.42 -5.88
N GLY A 13 -1.37 14.01 -5.28
CA GLY A 13 -2.66 14.64 -5.44
C GLY A 13 -3.38 14.66 -4.11
N GLU A 14 -3.01 15.59 -3.23
CA GLU A 14 -3.69 15.77 -1.92
C GLU A 14 -5.21 15.89 -2.11
N TYR A 15 -5.61 16.65 -3.12
CA TYR A 15 -7.00 16.89 -3.51
C TYR A 15 -7.56 15.88 -4.52
N LEU A 16 -6.71 15.00 -5.09
CA LEU A 16 -7.19 14.01 -6.03
C LEU A 16 -7.96 12.93 -5.27
N ASN A 17 -9.26 12.82 -5.59
CA ASN A 17 -10.17 11.86 -5.00
C ASN A 17 -10.70 10.95 -6.11
N GLY A 18 -10.21 9.72 -6.13
CA GLY A 18 -10.64 8.70 -7.09
C GLY A 18 -9.64 8.48 -8.22
N THR A 19 -8.97 7.33 -8.14
CA THR A 19 -8.13 6.77 -9.19
C THR A 19 -8.26 5.25 -9.12
N GLY A 20 -8.13 4.56 -10.23
CA GLY A 20 -8.38 3.11 -10.26
C GLY A 20 -8.02 2.49 -11.59
N PHE A 21 -7.52 1.26 -11.54
CA PHE A 21 -7.52 0.33 -12.66
C PHE A 21 -7.84 -1.06 -12.13
N GLY A 22 -8.42 -1.91 -12.98
CA GLY A 22 -8.76 -3.29 -12.60
C GLY A 22 -7.55 -4.22 -12.62
N CYS A 23 -7.60 -5.31 -11.87
CA CYS A 23 -6.65 -6.40 -11.95
C CYS A 23 -6.60 -6.98 -13.38
N VAL A 24 -5.38 -7.31 -13.81
CA VAL A 24 -5.08 -7.83 -15.15
C VAL A 24 -5.52 -9.31 -15.27
N TYR A 25 -5.51 -10.03 -14.15
CA TYR A 25 -5.85 -11.45 -14.06
C TYR A 25 -7.05 -11.66 -13.12
N PRO A 26 -7.96 -12.62 -13.41
CA PRO A 26 -9.13 -12.88 -12.57
C PRO A 26 -8.82 -13.17 -11.10
N ASN A 27 -7.68 -13.81 -10.82
CA ASN A 27 -7.20 -14.12 -9.48
C ASN A 27 -6.11 -13.15 -8.99
N GLY A 28 -6.03 -11.95 -9.56
CA GLY A 28 -5.04 -10.93 -9.17
C GLY A 28 -5.62 -9.71 -8.46
N TYR A 29 -4.74 -8.71 -8.27
CA TYR A 29 -5.03 -7.39 -7.74
C TYR A 29 -4.55 -6.29 -8.69
N GLY A 30 -5.35 -5.24 -8.81
CA GLY A 30 -4.95 -3.96 -9.40
C GLY A 30 -4.84 -2.92 -8.30
N ILE A 31 -3.67 -2.30 -8.15
CA ILE A 31 -3.40 -1.37 -7.05
C ILE A 31 -2.74 -0.08 -7.55
N ASN A 32 -3.43 1.03 -7.36
CA ASN A 32 -2.84 2.36 -7.55
C ASN A 32 -2.67 3.05 -6.19
N TYR A 33 -1.68 3.92 -6.09
CA TYR A 33 -1.43 4.65 -4.86
C TYR A 33 -1.01 6.09 -5.10
N LEU A 34 -1.44 6.97 -4.19
CA LEU A 34 -1.25 8.42 -4.22
C LEU A 34 -0.62 8.84 -2.89
N PRO A 35 0.71 9.00 -2.82
CA PRO A 35 1.33 9.58 -1.65
C PRO A 35 0.96 11.06 -1.55
N GLY A 36 0.63 11.52 -0.35
CA GLY A 36 0.52 12.92 0.04
C GLY A 36 1.40 13.15 1.28
N GLU A 37 1.44 14.40 1.76
CA GLU A 37 2.34 14.78 2.86
C GLU A 37 2.05 14.00 4.16
N HIS A 38 0.77 13.84 4.51
CA HIS A 38 0.34 13.16 5.74
C HIS A 38 -0.66 12.02 5.50
N ILE A 39 -1.00 11.78 4.23
CA ILE A 39 -1.97 10.76 3.83
C ILE A 39 -1.42 9.94 2.68
N PHE A 40 -1.66 8.63 2.72
CA PHE A 40 -1.32 7.73 1.64
C PHE A 40 -2.59 7.00 1.17
N LYS A 41 -3.11 7.39 0.00
CA LYS A 41 -4.37 6.83 -0.52
C LYS A 41 -4.07 5.64 -1.43
N PHE A 42 -4.86 4.58 -1.32
CA PHE A 42 -4.76 3.39 -2.16
C PHE A 42 -6.12 3.10 -2.84
N GLY A 43 -6.08 2.86 -4.15
CA GLY A 43 -7.14 2.14 -4.85
C GLY A 43 -6.76 0.67 -4.94
N ILE A 44 -7.62 -0.23 -4.49
CA ILE A 44 -7.38 -1.68 -4.49
C ILE A 44 -8.59 -2.34 -5.16
N GLU A 45 -8.34 -3.11 -6.20
CA GLU A 45 -9.36 -3.87 -6.92
C GLU A 45 -8.97 -5.35 -7.00
N SER A 46 -9.97 -6.21 -6.83
CA SER A 46 -9.89 -7.65 -7.13
C SER A 46 -11.26 -8.15 -7.56
N LYS A 47 -11.33 -9.29 -8.28
CA LYS A 47 -12.62 -9.84 -8.73
C LYS A 47 -13.32 -10.60 -7.62
N ARG A 48 -14.60 -10.30 -7.39
CA ARG A 48 -15.46 -11.05 -6.44
C ARG A 48 -15.64 -12.52 -6.81
N SER A 49 -15.47 -12.87 -8.08
CA SER A 49 -15.58 -14.24 -8.58
C SER A 49 -14.38 -15.11 -8.23
N SER A 50 -13.26 -14.52 -7.80
CA SER A 50 -12.08 -15.29 -7.37
C SER A 50 -12.19 -15.64 -5.89
N SER A 51 -12.02 -16.91 -5.56
CA SER A 51 -11.88 -17.39 -4.18
C SER A 51 -10.47 -17.14 -3.60
N GLU A 52 -9.50 -16.79 -4.45
CA GLU A 52 -8.11 -16.57 -4.05
C GLU A 52 -7.83 -15.13 -3.61
N THR A 53 -8.72 -14.18 -3.94
CA THR A 53 -8.51 -12.75 -3.65
C THR A 53 -9.60 -12.15 -2.80
N ASN A 54 -9.22 -11.18 -1.97
CA ASN A 54 -10.13 -10.46 -1.10
C ASN A 54 -9.61 -9.05 -0.83
N THR A 55 -10.26 -8.06 -1.44
CA THR A 55 -9.88 -6.64 -1.33
C THR A 55 -9.81 -6.15 0.12
N LYS A 56 -10.75 -6.57 0.97
CA LYS A 56 -10.80 -6.14 2.38
C LYS A 56 -9.64 -6.75 3.17
N ALA A 57 -9.40 -8.05 3.01
CA ALA A 57 -8.29 -8.71 3.68
C ALA A 57 -6.93 -8.14 3.24
N PHE A 58 -6.75 -7.88 1.94
CA PHE A 58 -5.54 -7.24 1.43
C PHE A 58 -5.32 -5.85 2.03
N ARG A 59 -6.38 -5.04 2.14
CA ARG A 59 -6.32 -3.71 2.79
C ARG A 59 -5.80 -3.81 4.22
N GLU A 60 -6.32 -4.74 5.02
CA GLU A 60 -5.87 -4.90 6.42
C GLU A 60 -4.40 -5.34 6.48
N SER A 61 -3.98 -6.27 5.62
CA SER A 61 -2.59 -6.71 5.52
C SER A 61 -1.66 -5.57 5.12
N LEU A 62 -2.05 -4.75 4.15
CA LEU A 62 -1.31 -3.57 3.72
C LEU A 62 -1.15 -2.56 4.86
N LEU A 63 -2.24 -2.26 5.58
CA LEU A 63 -2.20 -1.36 6.72
C LEU A 63 -1.28 -1.88 7.83
N LYS A 64 -1.33 -3.19 8.12
CA LYS A 64 -0.41 -3.83 9.07
C LYS A 64 1.04 -3.69 8.62
N ALA A 65 1.34 -4.00 7.36
CA ALA A 65 2.70 -3.90 6.82
C ALA A 65 3.25 -2.47 6.92
N LEU A 66 2.46 -1.45 6.57
CA LEU A 66 2.86 -0.04 6.69
C LEU A 66 3.14 0.37 8.15
N ARG A 67 2.32 -0.10 9.10
CA ARG A 67 2.55 0.15 10.54
C ARG A 67 3.79 -0.57 11.07
N ASP A 68 4.02 -1.80 10.64
CA ASP A 68 5.22 -2.56 11.00
C ASP A 68 6.48 -1.86 10.46
N MET A 69 6.47 -1.41 9.20
CA MET A 69 7.56 -0.63 8.61
C MET A 69 7.83 0.66 9.40
N ARG A 70 6.77 1.41 9.74
CA ARG A 70 6.88 2.62 10.57
C ARG A 70 7.56 2.31 11.89
N LYS A 71 7.11 1.26 12.60
CA LYS A 71 7.67 0.84 13.89
C LYS A 71 9.16 0.54 13.77
N VAL A 72 9.57 -0.22 12.76
CA VAL A 72 10.99 -0.54 12.52
C VAL A 72 11.82 0.73 12.29
N CYS A 73 11.33 1.64 11.43
CA CYS A 73 12.03 2.91 11.17
C CYS A 73 12.15 3.78 12.41
N GLU A 74 11.09 3.92 13.20
CA GLU A 74 11.08 4.72 14.44
C GLU A 74 11.98 4.09 15.52
N GLU A 75 12.00 2.76 15.67
CA GLU A 75 12.86 2.07 16.62
C GLU A 75 14.35 2.20 16.26
N VAL A 76 14.69 2.07 14.98
CA VAL A 76 16.07 2.24 14.51
C VAL A 76 16.51 3.69 14.66
N ASN A 77 15.71 4.64 14.19
CA ASN A 77 16.06 6.07 14.29
C ASN A 77 16.08 6.59 15.73
N GLY A 78 15.18 6.09 16.59
CA GLY A 78 15.20 6.38 18.03
C GLY A 78 16.48 5.89 18.68
N LYS A 79 16.95 4.68 18.33
CA LYS A 79 18.24 4.15 18.80
C LYS A 79 19.44 4.94 18.29
N TYR A 80 19.44 5.36 17.02
CA TYR A 80 20.49 6.25 16.48
C TYR A 80 20.55 7.59 17.21
N SER A 81 19.39 8.16 17.58
CA SER A 81 19.33 9.44 18.28
C SER A 81 19.84 9.39 19.73
N GLU A 82 19.71 8.24 20.40
CA GLU A 82 20.25 8.05 21.76
C GLU A 82 21.75 7.67 21.73
N HIS A 83 22.21 6.94 20.71
CA HIS A 83 23.62 6.56 20.58
C HIS A 83 24.54 7.73 20.15
N ASN A 84 24.00 8.72 19.43
CA ASN A 84 24.73 9.93 19.00
C ASN A 84 24.67 11.09 20.01
N LYS A 85 24.15 10.88 21.23
CA LYS A 85 24.14 11.86 22.33
C LYS A 85 25.33 11.71 23.30
N LEU A 86 26.27 10.80 23.00
CA LEU A 86 27.55 10.64 23.71
C LEU A 86 28.68 11.22 22.87
#